data_AF-A0A1J4P4R0-F1
#
_entry.id   AF-A0A1J4P4R0-F1
#
_cell.length_a   1.000
_cell.length_b   1.000
_cell.length_c   1.000
_cell.angle_alpha   90.00
_cell.angle_beta   90.00
_cell.angle_gamma   90.00
#
_symmetry.space_group_name_H-M   'P 1'
#
loop_
_entity.id
_entity.type
_entity.pdbx_description
1 polymer ?
#
loop_
_entity_poly.entity_id
_entity_poly.type
_entity_poly.pdbx_seq_one_letter_code
_entity_poly.pdbx_strand_id
1 'polypeptide(L)'
;MTWVEQAGAAEQSGDWDIAIALVSAHAECYSVDYHAHNNHLWHMDLLVGAGRLTELTDLARTDVHARRRLNRALRDRGQDAMLRKRAEGGDRDALYRLIRSLCEAGRTGKARETVEEIAPQDQHAQEILARYEASSNQSS
;
A
#
# COMPACT_ATOMS: atom_id res chain seq x y z
N MET A 1 -30.30 -3.77 14.34
CA MET A 1 -29.21 -3.34 13.45
C MET A 1 -28.05 -4.30 13.67
N THR A 2 -27.57 -4.95 12.63
CA THR A 2 -26.43 -5.87 12.69
C THR A 2 -25.13 -5.08 12.89
N TRP A 3 -24.06 -5.74 13.33
CA TRP A 3 -22.77 -5.07 13.49
C TRP A 3 -22.23 -4.53 12.16
N VAL A 4 -22.52 -5.20 11.03
CA VAL A 4 -22.12 -4.76 9.68
C VAL A 4 -22.82 -3.45 9.31
N GLU A 5 -24.12 -3.36 9.57
CA GLU A 5 -24.90 -2.14 9.33
C GLU A 5 -24.39 -0.97 10.19
N GLN A 6 -24.04 -1.24 11.46
CA GLN A 6 -23.47 -0.23 12.36
C GLN A 6 -22.09 0.25 11.89
N ALA A 7 -21.22 -0.69 11.49
CA ALA A 7 -19.89 -0.35 10.97
C ALA A 7 -19.98 0.47 9.68
N GLY A 8 -20.88 0.09 8.77
CA GLY A 8 -21.10 0.84 7.53
C GLY A 8 -21.67 2.25 7.77
N ALA A 9 -22.56 2.41 8.75
CA ALA A 9 -23.05 3.72 9.15
C ALA A 9 -21.96 4.60 9.76
N ALA A 10 -21.10 4.02 10.61
CA ALA A 10 -19.97 4.70 11.23
C ALA A 10 -18.91 5.12 10.19
N GLU A 11 -18.61 4.26 9.22
CA GLU A 11 -17.72 4.60 8.09
C GLU A 11 -18.28 5.80 7.30
N GLN A 12 -19.57 5.80 6.97
CA GLN A 12 -20.21 6.88 6.22
C GLN A 12 -20.22 8.21 6.98
N SER A 13 -20.35 8.18 8.31
CA SER A 13 -20.30 9.38 9.15
C SER A 13 -18.88 9.84 9.46
N GLY A 14 -17.85 9.07 9.09
CA GLY A 14 -16.45 9.33 9.45
C GLY A 14 -16.12 9.01 10.90
N ASP A 15 -16.97 8.24 11.59
CA ASP A 15 -16.69 7.70 12.93
C ASP A 15 -15.78 6.47 12.80
N TRP A 16 -14.53 6.75 12.47
CA TRP A 16 -13.54 5.74 12.13
C TRP A 16 -13.25 4.78 13.29
N ASP A 17 -13.25 5.26 14.53
CA ASP A 17 -12.94 4.43 15.69
C ASP A 17 -14.02 3.36 15.90
N ILE A 18 -15.30 3.73 15.76
CA ILE A 18 -16.40 2.76 15.84
C ILE A 18 -16.33 1.77 14.67
N ALA A 19 -16.14 2.27 13.44
CA ALA A 19 -16.06 1.40 12.26
C ALA A 19 -14.92 0.38 12.39
N ILE A 20 -13.72 0.84 12.76
CA ILE A 20 -12.53 -0.01 12.94
C ILE A 20 -12.76 -1.04 14.05
N ALA A 21 -13.30 -0.63 15.20
CA ALA A 21 -13.54 -1.55 16.32
C ALA A 21 -14.53 -2.66 15.95
N LEU A 22 -15.63 -2.32 15.25
CA LEU A 22 -16.65 -3.28 14.86
C LEU A 22 -16.15 -4.27 13.80
N VAL A 23 -15.42 -3.78 12.78
CA VAL A 23 -14.93 -4.63 11.70
C VAL A 23 -13.76 -5.50 12.15
N SER A 24 -12.80 -4.93 12.90
CA SER A 24 -11.61 -5.68 13.33
C SER A 24 -11.93 -6.84 14.28
N ALA A 25 -13.02 -6.75 15.06
CA ALA A 25 -13.51 -7.83 15.91
C ALA A 25 -13.97 -9.07 15.13
N HIS A 26 -14.23 -8.93 13.83
CA HIS A 26 -14.71 -10.00 12.95
C HIS A 26 -13.75 -10.25 11.77
N ALA A 27 -12.52 -9.74 11.86
CA ALA A 27 -11.52 -9.77 10.80
C ALA A 27 -10.44 -10.81 11.06
N GLU A 28 -10.17 -11.66 10.08
CA GLU A 28 -9.10 -12.66 10.15
C GLU A 28 -8.33 -12.74 8.82
N CYS A 29 -7.01 -12.53 8.88
CA CYS A 29 -6.17 -12.45 7.69
C CYS A 29 -6.15 -13.73 6.85
N TYR A 30 -5.96 -14.90 7.47
CA TYR A 30 -5.92 -16.19 6.79
C TYR A 30 -7.07 -17.11 7.26
N SER A 31 -8.30 -16.61 7.16
CA SER A 31 -9.48 -17.42 7.47
C SER A 31 -9.94 -18.23 6.27
N VAL A 32 -10.46 -19.43 6.54
CA VAL A 32 -11.24 -20.21 5.56
C VAL A 32 -12.65 -19.65 5.41
N ASP A 33 -13.12 -18.87 6.38
CA ASP A 33 -14.35 -18.10 6.24
C ASP A 33 -14.08 -16.86 5.39
N TYR A 34 -14.69 -16.87 4.20
CA TYR A 34 -14.60 -15.76 3.25
C TYR A 34 -15.10 -14.44 3.84
N HIS A 35 -16.09 -14.46 4.75
CA HIS A 35 -16.58 -13.25 5.39
C HIS A 35 -15.55 -12.66 6.35
N ALA A 36 -14.92 -13.49 7.18
CA ALA A 36 -13.87 -13.03 8.09
C ALA A 36 -12.64 -12.49 7.34
N HIS A 37 -12.27 -13.11 6.22
CA HIS A 37 -11.22 -12.59 5.34
C HIS A 37 -11.61 -11.26 4.68
N ASN A 38 -12.84 -11.13 4.20
CA ASN A 38 -13.32 -9.86 3.63
C ASN A 38 -13.35 -8.74 4.66
N ASN A 39 -13.76 -9.04 5.89
CA ASN A 39 -13.72 -8.08 7.00
C ASN A 39 -12.29 -7.63 7.28
N HIS A 40 -11.31 -8.53 7.14
CA HIS A 40 -9.90 -8.16 7.24
C HIS A 40 -9.47 -7.15 6.16
N LEU A 41 -9.89 -7.36 4.90
CA LEU A 41 -9.63 -6.39 3.84
C LEU A 41 -10.29 -5.05 4.13
N TRP A 42 -11.54 -5.07 4.59
CA TRP A 42 -12.28 -3.86 4.97
C TRP A 42 -11.60 -3.12 6.13
N HIS A 43 -11.13 -3.84 7.15
CA HIS A 43 -10.35 -3.23 8.24
C HIS A 43 -9.11 -2.48 7.70
N MET A 44 -8.40 -3.04 6.72
CA MET A 44 -7.24 -2.36 6.13
C MET A 44 -7.65 -1.09 5.36
N ASP A 45 -8.81 -1.12 4.70
CA ASP A 45 -9.39 0.05 4.03
C ASP A 45 -9.75 1.16 5.03
N LEU A 46 -10.39 0.79 6.15
CA LEU A 46 -10.76 1.73 7.22
C LEU A 46 -9.53 2.39 7.85
N LEU A 47 -8.45 1.65 8.11
CA LEU A 47 -7.20 2.22 8.62
C LEU A 47 -6.60 3.25 7.66
N VAL A 48 -6.70 3.01 6.34
CA VAL A 48 -6.27 4.01 5.35
C VAL A 48 -7.21 5.22 5.34
N GLY A 49 -8.52 5.01 5.32
CA GLY A 49 -9.54 6.06 5.35
C GLY A 49 -9.37 7.00 6.55
N ALA A 50 -9.14 6.42 7.73
CA ALA A 50 -8.87 7.12 8.98
C ALA A 50 -7.47 7.77 9.05
N GLY A 51 -6.59 7.52 8.08
CA GLY A 51 -5.21 8.01 8.09
C GLY A 51 -4.31 7.36 9.15
N ARG A 52 -4.72 6.24 9.75
CA ARG A 52 -4.00 5.50 10.80
C ARG A 52 -2.86 4.65 10.23
N LEU A 53 -1.96 5.31 9.49
CA LEU A 53 -0.85 4.65 8.78
C LEU A 53 0.18 4.02 9.74
N THR A 54 0.30 4.52 10.97
CA THR A 54 1.18 3.92 11.98
C THR A 54 0.71 2.50 12.33
N GLU A 55 -0.58 2.32 12.63
CA GLU A 55 -1.14 0.99 12.93
C GLU A 55 -1.08 0.06 11.72
N LEU A 56 -1.37 0.60 10.52
CA LEU A 56 -1.21 -0.18 9.30
C LEU A 56 0.25 -0.58 9.04
N THR A 57 1.21 0.25 9.47
CA THR A 57 2.66 -0.06 9.42
C THR A 57 3.02 -1.19 10.35
N ASP A 58 2.45 -1.21 11.56
CA ASP A 58 2.70 -2.28 12.53
C ASP A 58 2.13 -3.62 12.03
N LEU A 59 0.90 -3.62 11.52
CA LEU A 59 0.29 -4.80 10.90
C LEU A 59 1.09 -5.28 9.69
N ALA A 60 1.56 -4.37 8.83
CA ALA A 60 2.33 -4.69 7.62
C ALA A 60 3.65 -5.45 7.86
N ARG A 61 4.10 -5.56 9.12
CA ARG A 61 5.26 -6.37 9.49
C ARG A 61 5.03 -7.86 9.30
N THR A 62 3.81 -8.34 9.56
CA THR A 62 3.44 -9.76 9.51
C THR A 62 2.28 -10.01 8.54
N ASP A 63 1.55 -8.97 8.15
CA ASP A 63 0.37 -9.07 7.31
C ASP A 63 0.64 -8.56 5.88
N VAL A 64 0.47 -9.45 4.89
CA VAL A 64 0.71 -9.15 3.48
C VAL A 64 -0.34 -8.18 2.90
N HIS A 65 -1.58 -8.25 3.37
CA HIS A 65 -2.66 -7.35 2.93
C HIS A 65 -2.45 -5.95 3.49
N ALA A 66 -2.11 -5.84 4.77
CA ALA A 66 -1.73 -4.57 5.39
C ALA A 66 -0.53 -3.93 4.66
N ARG A 67 0.51 -4.72 4.36
CA ARG A 67 1.69 -4.25 3.62
C ARG A 67 1.32 -3.70 2.24
N ARG A 68 0.57 -4.47 1.44
CA ARG A 68 0.12 -4.03 0.11
C ARG A 68 -0.76 -2.79 0.20
N ARG A 69 -1.64 -2.72 1.19
CA ARG A 69 -2.58 -1.61 1.37
C ARG A 69 -1.87 -0.33 1.80
N LEU A 70 -0.91 -0.45 2.71
CA LEU A 70 -0.02 0.64 3.12
C LEU A 70 0.77 1.17 1.95
N ASN A 71 1.49 0.31 1.22
CA ASN A 71 2.32 0.75 0.11
C ASN A 71 1.48 1.43 -1.00
N ARG A 72 0.26 0.95 -1.25
CA ARG A 72 -0.69 1.64 -2.13
C ARG A 72 -1.04 3.03 -1.59
N ALA A 73 -1.45 3.13 -0.33
CA ALA A 73 -1.83 4.41 0.29
C ALA A 73 -0.67 5.42 0.29
N LEU A 74 0.57 4.97 0.54
CA LEU A 74 1.76 5.82 0.49
C LEU A 74 2.00 6.35 -0.93
N ARG A 75 1.88 5.50 -1.97
CA ARG A 75 2.00 5.93 -3.37
C ARG A 75 0.93 6.96 -3.72
N ASP A 76 -0.32 6.67 -3.39
CA ASP A 76 -1.45 7.52 -3.78
C ASP A 76 -1.39 8.89 -3.07
N ARG A 77 -0.69 8.97 -1.93
CA ARG A 77 -0.39 10.22 -1.19
C ARG A 77 0.96 10.86 -1.57
N GLY A 78 1.70 10.31 -2.53
CA GLY A 78 3.02 10.82 -2.94
C GLY A 78 4.11 10.71 -1.86
N GLN A 79 3.97 9.79 -0.90
CA GLN A 79 4.89 9.62 0.22
C GLN A 79 6.11 8.76 -0.17
N ASP A 80 6.83 9.21 -1.20
CA ASP A 80 7.98 8.52 -1.81
C ASP A 80 9.06 8.16 -0.78
N ALA A 81 9.34 9.06 0.17
CA ALA A 81 10.34 8.83 1.22
C ALA A 81 9.96 7.65 2.14
N MET A 82 8.67 7.47 2.42
CA MET A 82 8.20 6.35 3.23
C MET A 82 8.26 5.03 2.44
N LEU A 83 7.92 5.06 1.15
CA LEU A 83 8.10 3.90 0.27
C LEU A 83 9.58 3.52 0.16
N ARG A 84 10.47 4.51 0.03
CA ARG A 84 11.92 4.29 -0.04
C ARG A 84 12.45 3.60 1.22
N LYS A 85 12.11 4.12 2.40
CA LYS A 85 12.51 3.51 3.68
C LYS A 85 12.07 2.04 3.80
N ARG A 86 10.87 1.72 3.30
CA ARG A 86 10.36 0.34 3.29
C ARG A 86 11.11 -0.53 2.28
N ALA A 87 11.39 -0.01 1.09
CA ALA A 87 12.19 -0.68 0.07
C ALA A 87 13.61 -0.99 0.57
N GLU A 88 14.26 -0.03 1.24
CA GLU A 88 15.56 -0.21 1.92
C GLU A 88 15.49 -1.30 3.01
N GLY A 89 14.33 -1.46 3.65
CA GLY A 89 14.02 -2.56 4.58
C GLY A 89 13.68 -3.90 3.90
N GLY A 90 13.81 -4.01 2.58
CA GLY A 90 13.55 -5.23 1.81
C GLY A 90 12.12 -5.39 1.29
N ASP A 91 11.24 -4.41 1.45
CA ASP A 91 9.87 -4.45 0.91
C ASP A 91 9.88 -4.19 -0.61
N ARG A 92 9.94 -5.27 -1.39
CA ARG A 92 9.95 -5.21 -2.87
C ARG A 92 8.69 -4.55 -3.45
N ASP A 93 7.51 -4.72 -2.84
CA ASP A 93 6.29 -4.07 -3.33
C ASP A 93 6.38 -2.55 -3.15
N ALA A 94 6.99 -2.07 -2.06
CA ALA A 94 7.27 -0.65 -1.86
C ALA A 94 8.25 -0.11 -2.91
N LEU A 95 9.32 -0.86 -3.21
CA LEU A 95 10.29 -0.52 -4.27
C LEU A 95 9.58 -0.32 -5.62
N TYR A 96 8.78 -1.29 -6.05
CA TYR A 96 8.12 -1.25 -7.35
C TYR A 96 7.14 -0.07 -7.46
N ARG A 97 6.43 0.26 -6.37
CA ARG A 97 5.52 1.41 -6.34
C ARG A 97 6.26 2.74 -6.36
N LEU A 98 7.40 2.83 -5.66
CA LEU A 98 8.25 4.02 -5.69
C LEU A 98 8.78 4.28 -7.10
N ILE A 99 9.32 3.26 -7.78
CA ILE A 99 9.81 3.38 -9.16
C ILE A 99 8.71 3.89 -10.09
N ARG A 100 7.52 3.28 -10.04
CA ARG A 100 6.37 3.71 -10.85
C ARG A 100 5.99 5.16 -10.55
N SER A 101 5.88 5.53 -9.27
CA SER A 101 5.52 6.90 -8.87
C SER A 101 6.55 7.94 -9.33
N LEU A 102 7.84 7.62 -9.27
CA LEU A 102 8.90 8.49 -9.76
C LEU A 102 8.81 8.66 -11.28
N CYS A 103 8.67 7.56 -12.03
CA CYS A 103 8.54 7.60 -13.49
C CYS A 103 7.27 8.33 -13.96
N GLU A 104 6.12 8.06 -13.35
CA GLU A 104 4.85 8.73 -13.65
C GLU A 104 4.92 10.26 -13.42
N ALA A 105 5.76 10.68 -12.47
CA ALA A 105 6.04 12.09 -12.20
C ALA A 105 7.18 12.67 -13.07
N GLY A 106 7.65 11.97 -14.10
CA GLY A 106 8.74 12.41 -14.98
C GLY A 106 10.13 12.38 -14.33
N ARG A 107 10.28 11.75 -13.16
CA ARG A 107 11.53 11.68 -12.38
C ARG A 107 12.27 10.37 -12.64
N THR A 108 12.35 9.94 -13.90
CA THR A 108 12.96 8.65 -14.30
C THR A 108 14.42 8.51 -13.87
N GLY A 109 15.19 9.60 -13.86
CA GLY A 109 16.57 9.59 -13.33
C GLY A 109 16.63 9.16 -11.85
N LYS A 110 15.76 9.73 -11.00
CA LYS A 110 15.64 9.30 -9.58
C LYS A 110 15.15 7.87 -9.45
N ALA A 111 14.28 7.42 -10.35
CA ALA A 111 13.81 6.04 -10.37
C ALA A 111 14.98 5.07 -10.64
N ARG A 112 15.86 5.42 -11.58
CA ARG A 112 17.09 4.66 -11.88
C ARG A 112 18.04 4.62 -10.68
N GLU A 113 18.37 5.78 -10.12
CA GLU A 113 19.21 5.88 -8.91
C GLU A 113 18.66 4.98 -7.78
N THR A 114 17.34 5.02 -7.57
CA THR A 114 16.68 4.18 -6.56
C THR A 114 16.88 2.68 -6.82
N VAL A 115 16.79 2.22 -8.07
CA VAL A 115 17.03 0.81 -8.42
C VAL A 115 18.49 0.44 -8.18
N GLU A 116 19.43 1.27 -8.65
CA GLU A 116 20.86 1.04 -8.51
C GLU A 116 21.30 0.98 -7.04
N GLU A 117 20.75 1.85 -6.19
CA GLU A 117 21.09 1.93 -4.78
C GLU A 117 20.48 0.81 -3.93
N ILE A 118 19.21 0.47 -4.16
CA ILE A 118 18.46 -0.42 -3.27
C ILE A 118 18.52 -1.88 -3.74
N ALA A 119 18.36 -2.11 -5.05
CA ALA A 119 18.19 -3.46 -5.58
C ALA A 119 18.71 -3.56 -7.02
N PRO A 120 20.03 -3.37 -7.26
CA PRO A 120 20.60 -3.31 -8.60
C PRO A 120 20.44 -4.60 -9.40
N GLN A 121 20.15 -5.73 -8.75
CA GLN A 121 19.95 -7.04 -9.37
C GLN A 121 18.46 -7.45 -9.44
N ASP A 122 17.54 -6.60 -9.00
CA ASP A 122 16.11 -6.92 -9.06
C ASP A 122 15.59 -6.74 -10.49
N GLN A 123 15.44 -7.88 -11.18
CA GLN A 123 15.01 -7.91 -12.58
C GLN A 123 13.65 -7.22 -12.79
N HIS A 124 12.71 -7.37 -11.85
CA HIS A 124 11.39 -6.78 -12.02
C HIS A 124 11.43 -5.25 -11.86
N ALA A 125 12.25 -4.75 -10.94
CA ALA A 125 12.50 -3.32 -10.80
C ALA A 125 13.10 -2.72 -12.09
N GLN A 126 14.09 -3.40 -12.68
CA GLN A 126 14.71 -3.02 -13.95
C GLN A 126 13.70 -3.04 -15.12
N GLU A 127 12.86 -4.06 -15.21
CA GLU A 127 11.81 -4.17 -16.24
C GLU A 127 10.75 -3.06 -16.14
N ILE A 128 10.39 -2.64 -14.92
CA ILE A 128 9.50 -1.48 -14.74
C ILE A 128 10.19 -0.24 -15.30
N LEU A 129 11.43 0.03 -14.91
CA LEU A 129 12.17 1.22 -15.36
C LEU A 129 12.33 1.27 -16.88
N ALA A 130 12.76 0.16 -17.49
CA ALA A 130 12.98 0.07 -18.94
C ALA A 130 11.70 0.37 -19.75
N ARG A 131 10.53 -0.05 -19.26
CA ARG A 131 9.25 0.27 -19.91
C ARG A 131 8.95 1.76 -19.94
N TYR A 132 9.21 2.48 -18.86
CA TYR A 132 8.99 3.93 -18.82
C TYR A 132 10.01 4.69 -19.66
N GLU A 133 11.28 4.26 -19.68
CA GLU A 133 12.33 4.85 -20.53
C GLU A 133 12.02 4.69 -22.03
N ALA A 134 11.53 3.51 -22.43
CA ALA A 134 11.09 3.27 -23.79
C ALA A 134 9.92 4.17 -24.20
N SER A 135 8.95 4.39 -23.30
CA SER A 135 7.80 5.28 -23.56
C SER A 135 8.20 6.77 -23.62
N SER A 136 9.14 7.22 -22.80
CA SER A 136 9.61 8.63 -22.84
C SER A 136 10.37 8.95 -24.14
N ASN A 137 11.14 7.99 -24.66
CA ASN A 137 11.91 8.18 -25.90
C ASN A 137 11.06 8.19 -27.16
N GLN A 138 9.83 7.64 -27.11
CA GLN A 138 8.88 7.68 -28.23
C GLN A 138 8.04 8.97 -28.27
N SER A 139 8.04 9.73 -27.17
CA SER A 139 7.21 10.93 -27.00
C SER A 139 8.00 12.24 -27.17
N SER A 140 9.30 12.14 -27.48
CA SER A 140 10.23 13.26 -27.73
C SER A 140 10.59 13.33 -29.20
#